data_AF-W4L9D2-F1
#
_entry.id   AF-W4L9D2-F1
#
_cell.length_a   1.000
_cell.length_b   1.000
_cell.length_c   1.000
_cell.angle_alpha   90.00
_cell.angle_beta   90.00
_cell.angle_gamma   90.00
#
_symmetry.space_group_name_H-M   'P 1'
#
loop_
_entity.id
_entity.type
_entity.pdbx_description
1 polymer ?
#
loop_
_entity_poly.entity_id
_entity_poly.type
_entity_poly.pdbx_seq_one_letter_code
_entity_poly.pdbx_strand_id
1 'polypeptide(L)'
;LRAKGRNDDAIDALQRSLTIEEKLEDQRGIAVTLNSLGRALQAKGRIDDAIDALQRSLAIGKQLEDQRHIAIVLNSLKRTRHDQG
;
A
#
# COMPACT_ATOMS: atom_id res chain seq x y z
N LEU A 1 11.62 19.93 5.93
CA LEU A 1 11.00 19.35 7.16
C LEU A 1 9.50 19.05 7.04
N ARG A 2 8.69 19.85 6.31
CA ARG A 2 7.23 19.64 6.21
C ARG A 2 6.77 18.36 5.49
N ALA A 3 7.55 17.81 4.54
CA ALA A 3 7.17 16.60 3.81
C ALA A 3 7.32 15.32 4.65
N LYS A 4 8.32 15.24 5.53
CA LYS A 4 8.53 14.07 6.41
C LYS A 4 7.38 13.89 7.40
N GLY A 5 6.95 14.96 8.09
CA GLY A 5 5.84 14.88 9.05
C GLY A 5 4.49 14.51 8.42
N ARG A 6 4.19 15.00 7.20
CA ARG A 6 2.94 14.67 6.49
C ARG A 6 2.87 13.21 6.04
N ASN A 7 4.03 12.59 5.77
CA ASN A 7 4.08 11.17 5.43
C ASN A 7 3.85 10.28 6.65
N ASP A 8 4.26 10.73 7.84
CA ASP A 8 4.04 10.02 9.09
C ASP A 8 2.55 10.01 9.46
N ASP A 9 1.89 11.17 9.41
CA ASP A 9 0.45 11.27 9.63
C ASP A 9 -0.36 10.43 8.64
N ALA A 10 0.08 10.38 7.37
CA ALA A 10 -0.56 9.57 6.34
C ALA A 10 -0.42 8.06 6.60
N ILE A 11 0.76 7.60 7.02
CA ILE A 11 0.98 6.19 7.36
C ILE A 11 0.11 5.78 8.54
N ASP A 12 0.04 6.60 9.59
CA ASP A 12 -0.78 6.32 10.77
C ASP A 12 -2.27 6.27 10.43
N ALA A 13 -2.76 7.21 9.61
CA ALA A 13 -4.14 7.21 9.13
C ALA A 13 -4.46 5.96 8.30
N LEU A 14 -3.55 5.55 7.41
CA LEU A 14 -3.71 4.37 6.57
C LEU A 14 -3.69 3.07 7.39
N GLN A 15 -2.85 2.98 8.42
CA GLN A 15 -2.84 1.82 9.34
C GLN A 15 -4.15 1.70 10.14
N ARG A 16 -4.72 2.83 10.58
CA ARG A 16 -6.04 2.84 11.23
C ARG A 16 -7.15 2.42 10.26
N SER A 17 -7.12 2.93 9.02
CA SER A 17 -8.07 2.52 7.96
C SER A 17 -7.98 1.01 7.73
N LEU A 18 -6.76 0.48 7.59
CA LEU A 18 -6.51 -0.94 7.38
C LEU A 18 -7.11 -1.79 8.52
N THR A 19 -6.90 -1.37 9.77
CA THR A 19 -7.47 -2.06 10.94
C THR A 19 -9.00 -2.08 10.92
N ILE A 20 -9.64 -1.01 10.44
CA ILE A 20 -11.09 -0.93 10.35
C ILE A 20 -11.59 -1.83 9.21
N GLU A 21 -10.97 -1.76 8.04
CA GLU A 21 -11.34 -2.58 6.88
C GLU A 21 -11.13 -4.07 7.15
N GLU A 22 -10.07 -4.46 7.87
CA GLU A 22 -9.85 -5.82 8.36
C GLU A 22 -10.97 -6.30 9.28
N LYS A 23 -11.45 -5.44 10.19
CA LYS A 23 -12.59 -5.76 11.08
C LYS A 23 -13.93 -5.86 10.34
N LEU A 24 -14.07 -5.11 9.25
CA LEU A 24 -15.24 -5.15 8.39
C LEU A 24 -15.17 -6.27 7.35
N GLU A 25 -14.06 -7.00 7.30
CA GLU A 25 -13.76 -8.01 6.28
C GLU A 25 -13.84 -7.46 4.84
N ASP A 26 -13.67 -6.14 4.65
CA ASP A 26 -13.71 -5.49 3.35
C ASP A 26 -12.40 -5.70 2.59
N GLN A 27 -12.29 -6.85 1.93
CA GLN A 27 -11.12 -7.22 1.13
C GLN A 27 -10.74 -6.14 0.10
N ARG A 28 -11.72 -5.47 -0.51
CA ARG A 28 -11.42 -4.44 -1.52
C ARG A 28 -10.84 -3.19 -0.87
N GLY A 29 -11.42 -2.75 0.25
CA GLY A 29 -10.87 -1.69 1.10
C GLY A 29 -9.43 -1.98 1.51
N ILE A 30 -9.20 -3.16 2.12
CA ILE A 30 -7.87 -3.63 2.55
C ILE A 30 -6.87 -3.54 1.40
N ALA A 31 -7.23 -4.03 0.21
CA ALA A 31 -6.35 -3.99 -0.97
C ALA A 31 -5.98 -2.55 -1.37
N VAL A 32 -6.95 -1.64 -1.41
CA VAL A 32 -6.72 -0.23 -1.78
C VAL A 32 -5.86 0.49 -0.73
N THR A 33 -6.14 0.26 0.55
CA THR A 33 -5.40 0.86 1.66
C THR A 33 -3.96 0.38 1.71
N LEU A 34 -3.71 -0.93 1.52
CA LEU A 34 -2.37 -1.48 1.43
C LEU A 34 -1.55 -0.89 0.27
N ASN A 35 -2.17 -0.67 -0.89
CA ASN A 35 -1.49 -0.01 -2.01
C ASN A 35 -1.11 1.44 -1.67
N SER A 36 -2.02 2.17 -1.01
CA SER A 36 -1.77 3.54 -0.55
C SER A 36 -0.67 3.60 0.51
N LEU A 37 -0.67 2.64 1.44
CA LEU A 37 0.35 2.49 2.47
C LEU A 37 1.72 2.20 1.85
N GLY A 38 1.78 1.29 0.87
CA GLY A 38 3.01 1.03 0.13
C GLY A 38 3.60 2.28 -0.53
N ARG A 39 2.77 3.10 -1.19
CA ARG A 39 3.21 4.37 -1.78
C ARG A 39 3.71 5.38 -0.74
N ALA A 40 3.07 5.45 0.42
CA ALA A 40 3.48 6.34 1.50
C ALA A 40 4.80 5.90 2.15
N LEU A 41 4.96 4.59 2.38
CA LEU A 41 6.20 4.00 2.89
C LEU A 41 7.37 4.20 1.92
N GLN A 42 7.13 4.02 0.62
CA GLN A 42 8.11 4.32 -0.43
C GLN A 42 8.55 5.80 -0.35
N ALA A 43 7.61 6.74 -0.23
CA ALA A 43 7.93 8.16 -0.11
C ALA A 43 8.69 8.52 1.19
N LYS A 44 8.62 7.66 2.21
CA LYS A 44 9.39 7.78 3.46
C LYS A 44 10.76 7.09 3.38
N GLY A 45 11.07 6.38 2.28
CA GLY A 45 12.30 5.59 2.12
C GLY A 45 12.24 4.23 2.82
N ARG A 46 11.08 3.81 3.32
CA ARG A 46 10.87 2.48 3.92
C ARG A 46 10.52 1.49 2.80
N ILE A 47 11.51 1.18 1.96
CA ILE A 47 11.32 0.44 0.71
C ILE A 47 10.84 -0.99 0.95
N ASP A 48 11.43 -1.71 1.91
CA ASP A 48 11.05 -3.11 2.18
C ASP A 48 9.60 -3.20 2.71
N ASP A 49 9.22 -2.32 3.64
CA ASP A 49 7.84 -2.25 4.15
C ASP A 49 6.85 -1.88 3.04
N ALA A 50 7.27 -1.02 2.09
CA ALA A 50 6.44 -0.66 0.95
C ALA A 50 6.19 -1.85 0.02
N ILE A 51 7.22 -2.66 -0.23
CA ILE A 51 7.12 -3.88 -1.04
C ILE A 51 6.18 -4.88 -0.38
N ASP A 52 6.30 -5.11 0.93
CA ASP A 52 5.41 -6.02 1.67
C ASP A 52 3.94 -5.58 1.56
N ALA A 53 3.66 -4.30 1.82
CA ALA A 53 2.30 -3.76 1.71
C ALA A 53 1.73 -3.94 0.28
N LEU A 54 2.53 -3.67 -0.75
CA LEU A 54 2.12 -3.85 -2.15
C LEU A 54 1.92 -5.32 -2.52
N GLN A 55 2.72 -6.25 -1.99
CA GLN A 55 2.55 -7.68 -2.22
C GLN A 55 1.26 -8.20 -1.59
N ARG A 56 0.94 -7.78 -0.37
CA ARG A 56 -0.34 -8.09 0.29
C ARG A 56 -1.52 -7.53 -0.50
N SER A 57 -1.44 -6.27 -0.96
CA SER A 57 -2.44 -5.66 -1.84
C SER A 57 -2.67 -6.45 -3.14
N LEU A 58 -1.57 -6.90 -3.77
CA LEU A 58 -1.61 -7.70 -4.98
C LEU A 58 -2.27 -9.07 -4.76
N ALA A 59 -1.97 -9.72 -3.63
CA ALA A 59 -2.56 -11.01 -3.28
C ALA A 59 -4.09 -10.90 -3.16
N ILE A 60 -4.58 -9.87 -2.47
CA ILE A 60 -6.03 -9.64 -2.34
C ILE A 60 -6.65 -9.27 -3.69
N GLY A 61 -6.01 -8.41 -4.48
CA GLY A 61 -6.48 -8.08 -5.82
C GLY A 61 -6.65 -9.32 -6.72
N LYS A 62 -5.74 -10.31 -6.59
CA LYS A 62 -5.86 -11.61 -7.27
C LYS A 62 -7.02 -12.45 -6.74
N GLN A 63 -7.23 -12.49 -5.43
CA GLN A 63 -8.37 -13.20 -4.83
C GLN A 63 -9.72 -12.62 -5.28
N LEU A 64 -9.79 -11.30 -5.47
CA LEU A 64 -10.98 -10.58 -5.95
C LEU A 64 -11.11 -10.57 -7.48
N GLU A 65 -10.16 -11.13 -8.21
CA GLU A 65 -10.08 -11.07 -9.68
C GLU A 65 -10.11 -9.64 -10.26
N ASP A 66 -9.75 -8.62 -9.47
CA ASP A 66 -9.74 -7.21 -9.87
C ASP A 66 -8.48 -6.90 -10.70
N GLN A 67 -8.57 -7.19 -12.01
CA GLN A 67 -7.49 -6.98 -12.97
C GLN A 67 -7.00 -5.52 -13.03
N ARG A 68 -7.92 -4.57 -12.82
CA ARG A 68 -7.58 -3.14 -12.82
C ARG A 68 -6.71 -2.81 -11.61
N HIS A 69 -7.09 -3.28 -10.42
CA HIS A 69 -6.32 -3.09 -9.20
C HIS A 69 -4.95 -3.78 -9.29
N ILE A 70 -4.91 -5.02 -9.79
CA ILE A 70 -3.66 -5.76 -10.03
C ILE A 70 -2.68 -4.94 -10.88
N ALA A 71 -3.13 -4.38 -12.00
CA ALA A 71 -2.28 -3.57 -12.88
C ALA A 71 -1.72 -2.32 -12.16
N ILE A 72 -2.54 -1.66 -11.34
CA ILE A 72 -2.12 -0.49 -10.55
C ILE A 72 -1.05 -0.87 -9.53
N VAL A 73 -1.23 -1.97 -8.81
CA VAL A 73 -0.29 -2.44 -7.78
C VAL A 73 1.02 -2.88 -8.42
N LEU A 74 0.99 -3.58 -9.55
CA LEU A 74 2.20 -3.99 -10.27
C LEU A 74 3.05 -2.79 -10.73
N ASN A 75 2.42 -1.72 -11.22
CA ASN A 75 3.12 -0.48 -11.57
C ASN A 75 3.77 0.15 -10.33
N SER A 76 3.07 0.17 -9.20
CA SER A 76 3.59 0.69 -7.94
C SER A 76 4.76 -0.16 -7.41
N LEU A 77 4.68 -1.48 -7.53
CA LEU A 77 5.73 -2.42 -7.13
C LEU A 77 6.98 -2.27 -8.00
N LYS A 78 6.80 -2.17 -9.33
CA LYS A 78 7.90 -1.91 -10.27
C LYS A 78 8.65 -0.63 -9.91
N ARG A 79 7.92 0.45 -9.64
CA ARG A 79 8.51 1.73 -9.22
C ARG A 79 9.25 1.60 -7.90
N THR A 80 8.64 0.95 -6.91
CA THR A 80 9.23 0.79 -5.56
C THR A 80 10.53 -0.03 -5.61
N ARG A 81 10.57 -1.09 -6.42
CA ARG A 81 11.78 -1.90 -6.62
C ARG A 81 12.87 -1.18 -7.40
N HIS A 82 12.51 -0.31 -8.33
CA HIS A 82 13.49 0.52 -9.03
C HIS A 82 14.15 1.53 -8.10
N ASP A 83 13.42 2.04 -7.10
CA ASP A 83 13.98 2.93 -6.06
C ASP A 83 14.85 2.19 -5.03
N GLN A 84 14.91 0.84 -5.06
CA GLN A 84 15.72 0.01 -4.17
C GLN A 84 17.18 -0.15 -4.64
N GLY A 85 17.48 0.19 -5.91
CA GLY A 85 18.81 0.08 -6.52
C GLY A 85 19.39 1.44 -6.89
#